data_AF-A0A539DYY2-F1
#
_entry.id   AF-A0A539DYY2-F1
#
_cell.length_a   1.000
_cell.length_b   1.000
_cell.length_c   1.000
_cell.angle_alpha   90.00
_cell.angle_beta   90.00
_cell.angle_gamma   90.00
#
_symmetry.space_group_name_H-M   'P 1'
#
loop_
_entity.id
_entity.type
_entity.pdbx_description
1 polymer ?
#
loop_
_entity_poly.entity_id
_entity_poly.type
_entity_poly.pdbx_seq_one_letter_code
_entity_poly.pdbx_strand_id
1 'polypeptide(L)' 'ALVVSGADDLLCPPRCGEELAVALGGRFVCVPGATHLLTLEQPATVANLLDAHLGTVEAMAIRTTDA' A
#
# COMPACT_ATOMS: atom_id res chain seq x y z
N ALA A 1 -4.85 3.16 6.49
CA ALA A 1 -4.86 2.81 5.05
C ALA A 1 -3.45 2.43 4.60
N LEU A 2 -3.32 1.65 3.51
CA LEU A 2 -2.06 1.36 2.81
C LEU A 2 -2.07 2.03 1.43
N VAL A 3 -1.03 2.80 1.10
CA VAL A 3 -0.79 3.38 -0.23
C VAL A 3 0.48 2.78 -0.80
N VAL A 4 0.43 2.30 -2.04
CA VAL A 4 1.56 1.67 -2.73
C VAL A 4 1.75 2.34 -4.10
N SER A 5 2.99 2.74 -4.41
CA SER A 5 3.36 3.32 -5.70
C SER A 5 4.58 2.64 -6.28
N GLY A 6 4.65 2.51 -7.61
CA GLY A 6 5.88 2.13 -8.29
C GLY A 6 6.90 3.27 -8.24
N ALA A 7 8.17 2.95 -7.98
CA ALA A 7 9.24 3.95 -7.86
C ALA A 7 9.48 4.74 -9.16
N ASP A 8 9.19 4.10 -10.30
CA ASP A 8 9.44 4.61 -11.64
C ASP A 8 8.13 5.08 -12.32
N ASP A 9 7.05 5.25 -11.57
CA ASP A 9 5.78 5.77 -12.08
C ASP A 9 5.92 7.26 -12.47
N LEU A 10 5.68 7.57 -13.74
CA LEU A 10 5.66 8.94 -14.26
C LEU A 10 4.25 9.52 -14.39
N LEU A 11 3.22 8.67 -14.38
CA LEU A 11 1.82 9.08 -14.48
C LEU A 11 1.29 9.52 -13.12
N CYS A 12 1.62 8.78 -12.06
CA CYS A 12 1.36 9.13 -10.67
C CYS A 12 2.64 8.96 -9.84
N PRO A 13 3.54 9.96 -9.84
CA PRO A 13 4.84 9.83 -9.21
C PRO A 13 4.76 9.51 -7.70
N PRO A 14 5.76 8.82 -7.13
CA PRO A 14 5.75 8.37 -5.73
C PRO A 14 5.36 9.44 -4.69
N ARG A 15 5.76 10.70 -4.91
CA ARG A 15 5.41 11.84 -4.04
C ARG A 15 3.90 11.99 -3.84
N CYS A 16 3.09 11.73 -4.87
CA CYS A 16 1.63 11.84 -4.78
C CYS A 16 1.06 10.74 -3.85
N GLY A 17 1.64 9.55 -3.90
CA GLY A 17 1.29 8.45 -2.98
C GLY A 17 1.72 8.73 -1.54
N GLU A 18 2.90 9.34 -1.35
CA GLU A 18 3.39 9.77 -0.03
C GLU A 18 2.47 10.83 0.59
N GLU A 19 2.12 11.88 -0.17
CA GLU A 19 1.17 12.92 0.24
C GLU A 19 -0.19 12.34 0.63
N LEU A 20 -0.71 11.39 -0.16
CA LEU A 20 -1.97 10.71 0.12
C LEU A 20 -1.90 9.88 1.40
N ALA A 21 -0.79 9.16 1.62
CA ALA A 21 -0.62 8.38 2.84
C ALA A 21 -0.64 9.27 4.09
N VAL A 22 0.03 10.44 4.03
CA VAL A 22 -0.01 11.43 5.12
C VAL A 22 -1.43 11.91 5.37
N ALA A 23 -2.15 12.31 4.31
CA ALA A 23 -3.52 12.81 4.43
C ALA A 23 -4.50 11.78 5.02
N LEU A 24 -4.27 10.48 4.76
CA LEU A 24 -5.08 9.39 5.29
C LEU A 24 -4.63 8.88 6.67
N GLY A 25 -3.56 9.43 7.25
CA GLY A 25 -2.91 8.85 8.43
C GLY A 25 -2.49 7.38 8.21
N GLY A 26 -2.10 7.07 6.97
CA GLY A 26 -1.80 5.72 6.50
C GLY A 26 -0.29 5.45 6.38
N ARG A 27 0.01 4.28 5.80
CA ARG A 27 1.37 3.84 5.50
C ARG A 27 1.63 3.93 4.00
N PHE A 28 2.78 4.50 3.61
CA PHE A 28 3.26 4.55 2.24
C PHE A 28 4.30 3.46 1.99
N VAL A 29 4.24 2.81 0.82
CA VAL A 29 5.25 1.86 0.33
C VAL A 29 5.59 2.18 -1.11
N CYS A 30 6.86 2.42 -1.38
CA CYS A 30 7.37 2.62 -2.74
C CYS A 30 8.07 1.33 -3.21
N VAL A 31 7.66 0.79 -4.36
CA VAL A 31 8.15 -0.48 -4.90
C VAL A 31 9.22 -0.23 -5.97
N PRO A 32 10.48 -0.62 -5.76
CA PRO A 32 11.54 -0.46 -6.75
C PRO A 32 11.30 -1.28 -8.01
N GLY A 33 11.67 -0.75 -9.18
CA GLY A 33 11.57 -1.46 -10.47
C GLY A 33 10.13 -1.67 -10.93
N ALA A 34 9.22 -0.76 -10.57
CA ALA A 34 7.84 -0.76 -11.00
C ALA A 34 7.39 0.64 -11.39
N THR A 35 6.56 0.72 -12.42
CA THR A 35 5.95 1.92 -12.96
C THR A 35 4.48 2.02 -12.52
N HIS A 36 3.63 2.63 -13.34
CA HIS A 36 2.22 2.84 -13.05
C HIS A 36 1.42 1.54 -12.93
N LEU A 37 1.71 0.55 -13.77
CA LEU A 37 0.96 -0.71 -13.80
C LEU A 37 1.52 -1.71 -12.78
N LEU A 38 1.78 -1.25 -11.56
CA LEU A 38 2.43 -1.99 -10.48
C LEU A 38 1.80 -3.39 -10.23
N THR A 39 0.47 -3.50 -10.32
CA THR A 39 -0.26 -4.77 -10.11
C THR A 39 -0.03 -5.79 -11.22
N LEU A 40 0.30 -5.34 -12.44
CA LEU A 40 0.63 -6.17 -13.58
C LEU A 40 2.13 -6.53 -13.59
N GLU A 41 2.99 -5.58 -13.22
CA GLU A 41 4.44 -5.73 -13.27
C GLU A 41 4.98 -6.57 -12.11
N GLN A 42 4.44 -6.38 -10.91
CA GLN A 42 4.88 -7.08 -9.71
C GLN A 42 3.70 -7.65 -8.90
N PRO A 43 2.91 -8.57 -9.48
CA PRO A 43 1.68 -9.07 -8.88
C PRO A 43 1.91 -9.73 -7.51
N ALA A 44 2.99 -10.51 -7.37
CA ALA A 44 3.33 -11.16 -6.09
C ALA A 44 3.69 -10.15 -5.00
N THR A 45 4.49 -9.11 -5.33
CA THR A 45 4.84 -8.03 -4.39
C THR A 45 3.58 -7.32 -3.89
N VAL A 46 2.67 -6.97 -4.80
CA VAL A 46 1.41 -6.31 -4.45
C VAL A 46 0.53 -7.22 -3.60
N ALA A 47 0.34 -8.48 -4.00
CA ALA A 47 -0.48 -9.43 -3.25
C ALA A 47 0.02 -9.59 -1.81
N ASN A 48 1.33 -9.74 -1.62
CA ASN A 48 1.92 -9.86 -0.28
C ASN A 48 1.71 -8.59 0.57
N LEU A 49 1.80 -7.40 -0.03
CA LEU A 49 1.55 -6.13 0.66
C LEU A 49 0.10 -5.99 1.10
N LEU A 50 -0.85 -6.43 0.26
CA LEU A 50 -2.27 -6.44 0.58
C LEU A 50 -2.58 -7.45 1.69
N ASP A 51 -2.08 -8.68 1.59
CA ASP A 51 -2.29 -9.74 2.58
C ASP A 51 -1.80 -9.32 3.97
N ALA A 52 -0.58 -8.78 4.04
CA ALA A 52 -0.03 -8.25 5.30
C ALA A 52 -0.86 -7.09 5.88
N HIS A 53 -1.41 -6.22 5.02
CA HIS A 53 -2.26 -5.13 5.48
C HIS A 53 -3.60 -5.64 6.03
N LEU A 54 -4.26 -6.54 5.30
CA LEU A 54 -5.55 -7.10 5.69
C LEU A 54 -5.43 -7.89 7.00
N GLY A 55 -4.40 -8.73 7.15
CA GLY A 55 -4.16 -9.45 8.41
C GLY A 55 -3.98 -8.51 9.61
N THR A 56 -3.40 -7.32 9.42
CA THR A 56 -3.30 -6.31 10.49
C THR A 56 -4.68 -5.72 10.83
N VAL A 57 -5.47 -5.37 9.80
CA VAL A 57 -6.80 -4.77 9.97
C VAL A 57 -7.77 -5.74 10.65
N GLU A 58 -7.78 -7.01 10.22
CA GLU A 58 -8.62 -8.06 10.81
C GLU A 58 -8.25 -8.31 12.28
N ALA A 59 -6.95 -8.39 12.59
CA ALA A 59 -6.50 -8.55 13.96
C ALA A 59 -6.91 -7.37 14.86
N MET A 60 -6.94 -6.14 14.33
CA MET A 60 -7.45 -4.97 15.06
C MET A 60 -8.97 -5.08 15.29
N ALA A 61 -9.73 -5.47 14.28
CA ALA A 61 -11.19 -5.61 14.39
C ALA A 61 -11.61 -6.64 15.45
N ILE A 62 -10.93 -7.79 15.50
CA ILE A 62 -11.18 -8.82 16.52
C ILE A 62 -10.97 -8.26 17.93
N ARG A 63 -9.83 -7.61 18.19
CA ARG A 63 -9.51 -7.02 19.51
C ARG A 63 -10.48 -5.92 19.96
N THR A 64 -11.16 -5.26 19.03
CA THR A 64 -12.12 -4.19 19.34
C THR A 64 -13.51 -4.72 19.67
N THR A 65 -13.79 -5.99 19.33
CA THR A 65 -15.10 -6.63 19.59
C THR A 65 -15.13 -7.37 20.93
N ASP A 66 -13.95 -7.67 21.50
CA ASP A 66 -13.78 -8.38 22.77
C ASP A 66 -13.63 -7.43 24.00
N ALA A 67 -13.81 -6.12 23.81
CA ALA A 67 -13.71 -5.07 24.85
C ALA A 67 -15.03 -4.32 25.03
#